data_AF-A0A9P4DQF6-F1
#
_entry.id   AF-A0A9P4DQF6-F1
#
_cell.length_a   1.000
_cell.length_b   1.000
_cell.length_c   1.000
_cell.angle_alpha   90.00
_cell.angle_beta   90.00
_cell.angle_gamma   90.00
#
_symmetry.space_group_name_H-M   'P 1'
#
loop_
_entity.id
_entity.type
_entity.pdbx_description
1 polymer ?
#
loop_
_entity_poly.entity_id
_entity_poly.type
_entity_poly.pdbx_seq_one_letter_code
_entity_poly.pdbx_strand_id
1 'polypeptide(L)'
;MNNQTLEKLRQMRLFGMHDAFKTSLENTIKEKMTQDQFVSHLVHSEWDNRKNRAVERAVRAAQFRYNATLDDVDYTFERGLDRNQVERLAAMEFVRDHKDLIITGSTGTGKSYLATALGYKACQDGFRVMYASTAKLMSQLKISKAKGTILADLKRIERVDLMILDDFCMQPLDAQSRGILMDIIEDRHQRRSTMITSQIPVKDWYDVIGEKTIADAVLDRIVHHSLRVELFGESIRKRKSKSENAYG
;
A
#
# COMPACT_ATOMS: atom_id res chain seq x y z
N MET A 1 25.92 32.32 -18.60
CA MET A 1 24.91 31.57 -19.39
C MET A 1 24.45 30.28 -18.70
N ASN A 2 25.37 29.45 -18.18
CA ASN A 2 25.03 28.18 -17.53
C ASN A 2 24.24 28.36 -16.22
N ASN A 3 24.58 29.34 -15.37
CA ASN A 3 23.82 29.63 -14.14
C ASN A 3 22.39 30.10 -14.41
N GLN A 4 22.17 30.92 -15.45
CA GLN A 4 20.81 31.34 -15.84
C GLN A 4 19.98 30.14 -16.35
N THR A 5 20.62 29.16 -17.00
CA THR A 5 19.94 27.95 -17.46
C THR A 5 19.53 27.09 -16.27
N LEU A 6 20.42 26.88 -15.30
CA LEU A 6 20.11 26.19 -14.03
C LEU A 6 18.94 26.87 -13.29
N GLU A 7 18.97 28.20 -13.13
CA GLU A 7 17.86 28.93 -12.51
C GLU A 7 16.54 28.72 -13.23
N LYS A 8 16.52 28.81 -14.57
CA LYS A 8 15.32 28.56 -15.38
C LYS A 8 14.81 27.12 -15.22
N LEU A 9 15.68 26.12 -15.23
CA LEU A 9 15.29 24.72 -15.00
C LEU A 9 14.64 24.54 -13.63
N ARG A 10 15.19 25.16 -12.59
CA ARG A 10 14.62 25.14 -11.24
C ARG A 10 13.26 25.83 -11.17
N GLN A 11 13.10 27.00 -11.80
CA GLN A 11 11.84 27.74 -11.87
C GLN A 11 10.74 26.96 -12.62
N MET A 12 11.10 26.26 -13.69
CA MET A 12 10.20 25.36 -14.42
C MET A 12 9.92 24.03 -13.69
N ARG A 13 10.53 23.82 -12.51
CA ARG A 13 10.44 22.58 -11.72
C ARG A 13 10.97 21.34 -12.45
N LEU A 14 11.94 21.54 -13.34
CA LEU A 14 12.70 20.51 -14.06
C LEU A 14 13.92 20.09 -13.25
N PHE A 15 13.68 19.51 -12.06
CA PHE A 15 14.74 19.25 -11.08
C PHE A 15 15.72 18.15 -11.49
N GLY A 16 15.27 17.09 -12.17
CA GLY A 16 16.17 16.06 -12.68
C GLY A 16 17.07 16.59 -13.79
N MET A 17 16.50 17.33 -14.74
CA MET A 17 17.28 18.04 -15.76
C MET A 17 18.28 19.03 -15.14
N HIS A 18 17.85 19.78 -14.12
CA HIS A 18 18.72 20.70 -13.40
C HIS A 18 19.93 19.98 -12.80
N ASP A 19 19.70 18.89 -12.07
CA ASP A 19 20.76 18.17 -11.36
C ASP A 19 21.71 17.47 -12.35
N ALA A 20 21.19 16.82 -13.40
CA ALA A 20 21.99 16.23 -14.46
C ALA A 20 22.82 17.28 -15.22
N PHE A 21 22.22 18.42 -15.56
CA PHE A 21 22.94 19.52 -16.20
C PHE A 21 24.03 20.07 -15.30
N LYS A 22 23.75 20.28 -14.01
CA LYS A 22 24.74 20.73 -13.02
C LYS A 22 25.90 19.75 -12.89
N THR A 23 25.63 18.45 -12.72
CA THR A 23 26.66 17.41 -12.62
C THR A 23 27.52 17.34 -13.89
N SER A 24 26.94 17.53 -15.08
CA SER A 24 27.71 17.56 -16.33
C SER A 24 28.67 18.75 -16.43
N LEU A 25 28.38 19.86 -15.75
CA LEU A 25 29.27 21.03 -15.67
C LEU A 25 30.42 20.82 -14.66
N GLU A 26 30.18 20.02 -13.63
CA GLU A 26 31.14 19.76 -12.54
C GLU A 26 32.09 18.58 -12.87
N ASN A 27 31.62 17.57 -13.61
CA ASN A 27 32.43 16.42 -13.99
C ASN A 27 33.42 16.77 -15.12
N THR A 28 34.72 16.75 -14.80
CA THR A 28 35.82 17.04 -15.75
C THR A 28 36.09 15.88 -16.73
N ILE A 29 35.56 14.68 -16.46
CA ILE A 29 35.72 13.51 -17.32
C ILE A 29 34.68 13.56 -18.46
N LYS A 30 35.16 14.03 -19.62
CA LYS A 30 34.44 14.10 -20.89
C LYS A 30 34.17 12.70 -21.45
N GLU A 31 33.13 12.01 -20.99
CA GLU A 31 32.39 11.21 -21.96
C GLU A 31 31.82 12.21 -22.97
N LYS A 32 32.36 12.20 -24.20
CA LYS A 32 31.83 13.03 -25.28
C LYS A 32 30.45 12.47 -25.64
N MET A 33 29.42 12.93 -24.95
CA MET A 33 28.06 12.75 -25.40
C MET A 33 27.86 13.61 -26.64
N THR A 34 27.28 13.04 -27.68
CA THR A 34 26.72 13.81 -28.78
C THR A 34 25.55 14.67 -28.26
N GLN A 35 25.13 15.68 -29.03
CA GLN A 35 24.05 16.58 -28.61
C GLN A 35 22.75 15.82 -28.31
N ASP A 36 22.43 14.80 -29.12
CA ASP A 36 21.27 13.92 -28.92
C ASP A 36 21.41 13.06 -27.66
N GLN A 37 22.58 12.50 -27.38
CA GLN A 37 22.84 11.73 -26.16
C GLN A 37 22.69 12.60 -24.91
N PHE A 38 23.20 13.83 -24.95
CA PHE A 38 23.11 14.74 -23.82
C PHE A 38 21.66 15.17 -23.55
N VAL A 39 20.91 15.56 -24.59
CA VAL A 39 19.48 15.89 -24.45
C VAL A 39 18.70 14.68 -23.95
N SER A 40 18.98 13.48 -24.48
CA SER A 40 18.37 12.24 -24.00
C SER A 40 18.65 12.02 -22.52
N HIS A 41 19.90 12.15 -22.06
CA HIS A 41 20.26 12.00 -20.66
C HIS A 41 19.51 12.99 -19.75
N LEU A 42 19.45 14.27 -20.14
CA LEU A 42 18.71 15.30 -19.42
C LEU A 42 17.22 14.96 -19.31
N VAL A 43 16.58 14.55 -20.41
CA VAL A 43 15.16 14.16 -20.44
C VAL A 43 14.89 12.94 -19.57
N HIS A 44 15.73 11.91 -19.66
CA HIS A 44 15.60 10.70 -18.83
C HIS A 44 15.72 11.04 -17.35
N SER A 45 16.70 11.85 -16.96
CA SER A 45 16.87 12.27 -15.56
C SER A 45 15.64 13.00 -15.02
N GLU A 46 15.04 13.89 -15.81
CA GLU A 46 13.78 14.56 -15.41
C GLU A 46 12.59 13.61 -15.35
N TRP A 47 12.48 12.69 -16.31
CA TRP A 47 11.43 11.68 -16.32
C TRP A 47 11.48 10.82 -15.05
N ASP A 48 12.65 10.28 -14.73
CA ASP A 48 12.86 9.45 -13.54
C ASP A 48 12.63 10.26 -12.26
N ASN A 49 13.13 11.51 -12.20
CA ASN A 49 12.87 12.40 -11.07
C ASN A 49 11.38 12.65 -10.85
N ARG A 50 10.59 12.86 -11.92
CA ARG A 50 9.13 13.03 -11.81
C ARG A 50 8.45 11.76 -11.35
N LYS A 51 8.82 10.61 -11.91
CA LYS A 51 8.28 9.31 -11.51
C LYS A 51 8.55 9.05 -10.03
N ASN A 52 9.79 9.23 -9.58
CA ASN A 52 10.18 9.05 -8.18
C ASN A 52 9.40 10.00 -7.25
N ARG A 53 9.29 11.28 -7.59
CA ARG A 53 8.46 12.23 -6.81
C ARG A 53 6.98 11.88 -6.79
N ALA A 54 6.44 11.27 -7.84
CA ALA A 54 5.06 10.80 -7.85
C ALA A 54 4.87 9.62 -6.90
N VAL A 55 5.76 8.63 -6.96
CA VAL A 55 5.75 7.47 -6.05
C VAL A 55 5.91 7.92 -4.60
N GLU A 56 6.89 8.77 -4.29
CA GLU A 56 7.08 9.29 -2.93
C GLU A 56 5.85 10.00 -2.38
N ARG A 57 5.16 10.79 -3.20
CA ARG A 57 3.91 11.45 -2.80
C ARG A 57 2.80 10.44 -2.54
N ALA A 58 2.67 9.42 -3.40
CA ALA A 58 1.68 8.35 -3.22
C ALA A 58 1.94 7.55 -1.94
N VAL A 59 3.20 7.14 -1.70
CA VAL A 59 3.63 6.42 -0.49
C VAL A 59 3.38 7.26 0.77
N ARG A 60 3.71 8.56 0.74
CA ARG A 60 3.42 9.47 1.85
C ARG A 60 1.92 9.61 2.09
N ALA A 61 1.12 9.70 1.03
CA ALA A 61 -0.34 9.79 1.15
C ALA A 61 -0.97 8.49 1.69
N ALA A 62 -0.38 7.34 1.38
CA ALA A 62 -0.86 6.03 1.82
C ALA A 62 -0.73 5.79 3.33
N GLN A 63 0.20 6.48 4.02
CA GLN A 63 0.38 6.40 5.48
C GLN A 63 0.66 4.98 5.99
N PHE A 64 1.51 4.23 5.28
CA PHE A 64 1.92 2.88 5.70
C PHE A 64 2.53 2.88 7.11
N ARG A 65 2.20 1.85 7.91
CA ARG A 65 2.76 1.65 9.25
C ARG A 65 4.23 1.23 9.22
N TYR A 66 4.65 0.54 8.16
CA TYR A 66 5.98 -0.04 8.01
C TYR A 66 6.63 0.42 6.70
N ASN A 67 7.96 0.39 6.65
CA ASN A 67 8.67 0.41 5.38
C ASN A 67 8.86 -1.05 4.93
N ALA A 68 8.14 -1.46 3.89
CA ALA A 68 8.15 -2.82 3.39
C ALA A 68 8.15 -2.80 1.86
N THR A 69 8.98 -3.65 1.25
CA THR A 69 9.08 -3.84 -0.19
C THR A 69 8.92 -5.31 -0.52
N LEU A 70 8.58 -5.62 -1.78
CA LEU A 70 8.49 -7.02 -2.22
C LEU A 70 9.87 -7.68 -2.33
N ASP A 71 10.92 -6.89 -2.58
CA ASP A 71 12.29 -7.36 -2.73
C ASP A 71 12.85 -7.93 -1.41
N ASP A 72 12.41 -7.37 -0.28
CA ASP A 72 12.81 -7.75 1.07
C ASP A 72 11.95 -8.89 1.66
N VAL A 73 11.02 -9.47 0.87
CA VAL A 73 10.18 -10.58 1.33
C VAL A 73 11.02 -11.85 1.41
N ASP A 74 11.15 -12.36 2.63
CA ASP A 74 11.84 -13.62 2.87
C ASP A 74 10.94 -14.83 2.56
N TYR A 75 11.42 -15.67 1.63
CA TYR A 75 10.83 -16.94 1.19
C TYR A 75 11.62 -18.17 1.68
N THR A 76 12.70 -17.99 2.44
CA THR A 76 13.59 -19.08 2.87
C THR A 76 12.94 -20.02 3.88
N PHE A 77 11.84 -19.61 4.50
CA PHE A 77 11.11 -20.42 5.46
C PHE A 77 9.65 -20.61 5.09
N GLU A 78 9.15 -21.81 5.41
CA GLU A 78 7.78 -22.19 5.14
C GLU A 78 6.80 -21.46 6.08
N ARG A 79 5.92 -20.67 5.46
CA ARG A 79 4.85 -19.92 6.15
C ARG A 79 3.60 -19.73 5.29
N GLY A 80 3.36 -20.63 4.35
CA GLY A 80 2.23 -20.54 3.41
C GLY A 80 2.37 -19.44 2.35
N LEU A 81 3.58 -18.90 2.16
CA LEU A 81 3.83 -17.86 1.16
C LEU A 81 4.42 -18.47 -0.12
N ASP A 82 3.59 -18.62 -1.15
CA ASP A 82 4.02 -19.06 -2.48
C ASP A 82 4.60 -17.88 -3.26
N ARG A 83 5.85 -17.99 -3.71
CA ARG A 83 6.53 -16.95 -4.50
C ARG A 83 5.80 -16.64 -5.80
N ASN A 84 5.31 -17.66 -6.49
CA ASN A 84 4.57 -17.45 -7.75
C ASN A 84 3.27 -16.68 -7.49
N GLN A 85 2.57 -16.98 -6.40
CA GLN A 85 1.39 -16.22 -5.99
C GLN A 85 1.72 -14.76 -5.67
N VAL A 86 2.80 -14.49 -4.94
CA VAL A 86 3.21 -13.11 -4.63
C VAL A 86 3.59 -12.35 -5.91
N GLU A 87 4.32 -12.98 -6.84
CA GLU A 87 4.68 -12.38 -8.12
C GLU A 87 3.44 -12.07 -8.98
N ARG A 88 2.43 -12.96 -9.00
CA ARG A 88 1.12 -12.67 -9.63
C ARG A 88 0.41 -11.49 -8.97
N LEU A 89 0.39 -11.42 -7.64
CA LEU A 89 -0.20 -10.30 -6.91
C LEU A 89 0.57 -8.99 -7.19
N ALA A 90 1.89 -9.06 -7.36
CA ALA A 90 2.77 -7.92 -7.65
C ALA A 90 2.47 -7.25 -9.02
N ALA A 91 1.80 -7.96 -9.94
CA ALA A 91 1.33 -7.40 -11.21
C ALA A 91 0.14 -6.42 -11.05
N MET A 92 -0.47 -6.36 -9.86
CA MET A 92 -1.58 -5.47 -9.52
C MET A 92 -2.85 -5.64 -10.38
N GLU A 93 -2.99 -6.77 -11.10
CA GLU A 93 -4.18 -7.07 -11.88
C GLU A 93 -5.44 -7.11 -11.02
N PHE A 94 -5.36 -7.64 -9.80
CA PHE A 94 -6.49 -7.65 -8.87
C PHE A 94 -6.99 -6.24 -8.52
N VAL A 95 -6.10 -5.23 -8.49
CA VAL A 95 -6.48 -3.83 -8.27
C VAL A 95 -7.19 -3.25 -9.49
N ARG A 96 -6.70 -3.58 -10.69
CA ARG A 96 -7.30 -3.16 -11.98
C ARG A 96 -8.68 -3.80 -12.19
N ASP A 97 -8.84 -5.06 -11.78
CA ASP A 97 -10.07 -5.84 -11.87
C ASP A 97 -11.05 -5.54 -10.72
N HIS A 98 -10.69 -4.67 -9.77
CA HIS A 98 -11.49 -4.36 -8.58
C HIS A 98 -11.84 -5.58 -7.72
N LYS A 99 -10.90 -6.54 -7.65
CA LYS A 99 -10.97 -7.70 -6.76
C LYS A 99 -10.34 -7.38 -5.41
N ASP A 100 -10.86 -8.00 -4.36
CA ASP A 100 -10.34 -7.86 -3.01
C ASP A 100 -9.22 -8.89 -2.74
N LEU A 101 -8.39 -8.63 -1.74
CA LEU A 101 -7.35 -9.55 -1.28
C LEU A 101 -7.43 -9.73 0.23
N ILE A 102 -7.59 -10.97 0.69
CA ILE A 102 -7.58 -11.32 2.11
C ILE A 102 -6.27 -12.03 2.44
N ILE A 103 -5.55 -11.51 3.43
CA ILE A 103 -4.33 -12.08 3.98
C ILE A 103 -4.58 -12.50 5.43
N THR A 104 -4.73 -13.79 5.68
CA THR A 104 -4.96 -14.36 7.01
C THR A 104 -3.71 -15.02 7.59
N GLY A 105 -3.74 -15.32 8.89
CA GLY A 105 -2.65 -16.04 9.57
C GLY A 105 -2.35 -15.58 10.98
N SER A 106 -1.59 -16.36 11.74
CA SER A 106 -1.27 -16.06 13.14
C SER A 106 -0.43 -14.79 13.32
N THR A 107 -0.32 -14.30 14.56
CA THR A 107 0.46 -13.10 14.88
C THR A 107 1.93 -13.27 14.52
N GLY A 108 2.48 -12.30 13.77
CA GLY A 108 3.89 -12.28 13.41
C GLY A 108 4.28 -13.08 12.17
N THR A 109 3.34 -13.69 11.44
CA THR A 109 3.61 -14.41 10.17
C THR A 109 3.90 -13.51 8.97
N GLY A 110 3.80 -12.18 9.14
CA GLY A 110 4.15 -11.20 8.11
C GLY A 110 2.99 -10.64 7.29
N LYS A 111 1.72 -10.84 7.71
CA LYS A 111 0.53 -10.33 6.99
C LYS A 111 0.59 -8.83 6.67
N SER A 112 0.77 -8.01 7.71
CA SER A 112 0.84 -6.54 7.57
C SER A 112 2.04 -6.09 6.76
N TYR A 113 3.15 -6.84 6.81
CA TYR A 113 4.33 -6.59 5.99
C TYR A 113 4.02 -6.84 4.51
N LEU A 114 3.46 -8.00 4.18
CA LEU A 114 3.08 -8.36 2.81
C LEU A 114 2.05 -7.37 2.24
N ALA A 115 1.03 -7.01 3.03
CA ALA A 115 0.05 -6.01 2.62
C ALA A 115 0.71 -4.65 2.32
N THR A 116 1.63 -4.22 3.19
CA THR A 116 2.38 -2.97 2.99
C THR A 116 3.27 -3.03 1.76
N ALA A 117 3.98 -4.14 1.52
CA ALA A 117 4.84 -4.33 0.36
C ALA A 117 4.05 -4.31 -0.96
N LEU A 118 2.90 -5.00 -1.01
CA LEU A 118 1.99 -4.94 -2.15
C LEU A 118 1.40 -3.53 -2.33
N GLY A 119 1.04 -2.86 -1.25
CA GLY A 119 0.59 -1.47 -1.28
C GLY A 119 1.66 -0.50 -1.80
N TYR A 120 2.91 -0.70 -1.39
CA TYR A 120 4.04 0.09 -1.89
C TYR A 120 4.24 -0.13 -3.40
N LYS A 121 4.18 -1.39 -3.86
CA LYS A 121 4.22 -1.73 -5.28
C LYS A 121 3.04 -1.11 -6.05
N ALA A 122 1.84 -1.08 -5.47
CA ALA A 122 0.70 -0.39 -6.07
C ALA A 122 0.96 1.12 -6.23
N CYS A 123 1.58 1.78 -5.23
CA CYS A 123 2.01 3.18 -5.37
C CYS A 123 3.04 3.37 -6.50
N GLN A 124 3.98 2.43 -6.67
CA GLN A 124 4.96 2.46 -7.77
C GLN A 124 4.29 2.36 -9.15
N ASP A 125 3.19 1.60 -9.23
CA ASP A 125 2.39 1.42 -10.45
C ASP A 125 1.36 2.55 -10.67
N GLY A 126 1.38 3.57 -9.81
CA GLY A 126 0.57 4.79 -9.96
C GLY A 126 -0.81 4.73 -9.30
N PHE A 127 -1.12 3.70 -8.53
CA PHE A 127 -2.39 3.60 -7.80
C PHE A 127 -2.38 4.49 -6.56
N ARG A 128 -3.54 5.07 -6.23
CA ARG A 128 -3.77 5.76 -4.97
C ARG A 128 -4.09 4.73 -3.90
N VAL A 129 -3.20 4.61 -2.92
CA VAL A 129 -3.34 3.66 -1.83
C VAL A 129 -3.68 4.40 -0.54
N MET A 130 -4.49 3.77 0.32
CA MET A 130 -4.64 4.16 1.72
C MET A 130 -4.42 2.93 2.58
N TYR A 131 -3.53 3.04 3.56
CA TYR A 131 -3.37 2.06 4.62
C TYR A 131 -4.02 2.59 5.90
N ALA A 132 -4.75 1.72 6.59
CA ALA A 132 -5.28 2.02 7.91
C ALA A 132 -5.32 0.78 8.79
N SER A 133 -5.03 0.98 10.08
CA SER A 133 -5.44 0.02 11.10
C SER A 133 -6.95 0.10 11.26
N THR A 134 -7.65 -1.03 11.12
CA THR A 134 -9.11 -1.09 11.12
C THR A 134 -9.69 -0.42 12.38
N ALA A 135 -9.17 -0.77 13.56
CA ALA A 135 -9.62 -0.18 14.82
C ALA A 135 -9.41 1.35 14.88
N LYS A 136 -8.25 1.85 14.43
CA LYS A 136 -7.96 3.29 14.42
C LYS A 136 -8.86 4.05 13.44
N LEU A 137 -9.10 3.46 12.26
CA LEU A 137 -9.99 4.04 11.26
C LEU A 137 -11.42 4.15 11.79
N MET A 138 -11.95 3.08 12.37
CA MET A 138 -13.30 3.10 12.95
C MET A 138 -13.44 4.17 14.03
N SER A 139 -12.46 4.29 14.93
CA SER A 139 -12.45 5.34 15.96
C SER A 139 -12.42 6.75 15.35
N GLN A 140 -11.62 6.99 14.32
CA GLN A 140 -11.57 8.28 13.62
C GLN A 140 -12.90 8.62 12.95
N LEU A 141 -13.50 7.65 12.24
CA LEU A 141 -14.76 7.86 11.53
C LEU A 141 -15.94 8.06 12.47
N LYS A 142 -15.96 7.44 13.65
CA LYS A 142 -16.95 7.74 14.70
C LYS A 142 -16.84 9.18 15.18
N ILE A 143 -15.63 9.68 15.39
CA ILE A 143 -15.41 11.08 15.76
C ILE A 143 -15.89 12.01 14.64
N SER A 144 -15.56 11.72 13.38
CA SER A 144 -16.07 12.48 12.23
C SER A 144 -17.59 12.43 12.12
N LYS A 145 -18.22 11.29 12.42
CA LYS A 145 -19.69 11.17 12.44
C LYS A 145 -20.31 12.04 13.52
N ALA A 146 -19.76 12.02 14.73
CA ALA A 146 -20.21 12.88 15.83
C ALA A 146 -20.04 14.39 15.52
N LYS A 147 -19.04 14.75 14.69
CA LYS A 147 -18.80 16.11 14.22
C LYS A 147 -19.56 16.50 12.95
N GLY A 148 -20.30 15.56 12.33
CA GLY A 148 -21.01 15.79 11.07
C GLY A 148 -20.12 15.86 9.82
N THR A 149 -18.85 15.41 9.89
CA THR A 149 -17.87 15.50 8.79
C THR A 149 -17.59 14.17 8.08
N ILE A 150 -18.24 13.07 8.49
CA ILE A 150 -17.97 11.71 7.97
C ILE A 150 -18.09 11.59 6.44
N LEU A 151 -19.00 12.34 5.80
CA LEU A 151 -19.19 12.26 4.34
C LEU A 151 -17.93 12.67 3.56
N ALA A 152 -17.12 13.60 4.09
CA ALA A 152 -15.86 13.98 3.47
C ALA A 152 -14.82 12.85 3.58
N ASP A 153 -14.80 12.14 4.70
CA ASP A 153 -13.92 10.99 4.91
C ASP A 153 -14.31 9.81 4.02
N LEU A 154 -15.60 9.49 3.90
CA LEU A 154 -16.08 8.44 3.00
C LEU A 154 -15.75 8.75 1.55
N LYS A 155 -15.98 9.98 1.07
CA LYS A 155 -15.55 10.41 -0.28
C LYS A 155 -14.04 10.29 -0.51
N ARG A 156 -13.23 10.51 0.53
CA ARG A 156 -11.78 10.34 0.43
C ARG A 156 -11.41 8.86 0.32
N ILE A 157 -12.08 7.99 1.08
CA ILE A 157 -11.90 6.53 1.04
C ILE A 157 -12.37 5.97 -0.32
N GLU A 158 -13.53 6.39 -0.81
CA GLU A 158 -14.09 5.97 -2.11
C GLU A 158 -13.12 6.24 -3.27
N ARG A 159 -12.37 7.34 -3.20
CA ARG A 159 -11.42 7.74 -4.25
C ARG A 159 -10.13 6.94 -4.27
N VAL A 160 -9.79 6.15 -3.25
CA VAL A 160 -8.56 5.37 -3.28
C VAL A 160 -8.74 4.09 -4.10
N ASP A 161 -7.77 3.81 -4.94
CA ASP A 161 -7.76 2.66 -5.85
C ASP A 161 -7.58 1.36 -5.07
N LEU A 162 -6.74 1.40 -4.02
CA LEU A 162 -6.51 0.30 -3.08
C LEU A 162 -6.62 0.78 -1.63
N MET A 163 -7.52 0.18 -0.85
CA MET A 163 -7.63 0.41 0.59
C MET A 163 -7.11 -0.80 1.35
N ILE A 164 -6.19 -0.61 2.29
CA ILE A 164 -5.64 -1.67 3.14
C ILE A 164 -6.22 -1.51 4.54
N LEU A 165 -7.01 -2.48 4.97
CA LEU A 165 -7.54 -2.62 6.31
C LEU A 165 -6.70 -3.64 7.08
N ASP A 166 -5.74 -3.13 7.85
CA ASP A 166 -4.85 -3.96 8.67
C ASP A 166 -5.51 -4.30 10.01
N ASP A 167 -5.22 -5.47 10.54
CA ASP A 167 -5.73 -5.95 11.84
C ASP A 167 -7.28 -5.99 11.89
N PHE A 168 -7.91 -6.51 10.84
CA PHE A 168 -9.36 -6.58 10.69
C PHE A 168 -9.99 -7.60 11.65
N CYS A 169 -11.12 -7.22 12.25
CA CYS A 169 -11.88 -8.06 13.18
C CYS A 169 -11.05 -8.65 14.34
N MET A 170 -10.05 -7.92 14.84
CA MET A 170 -9.31 -8.31 16.05
C MET A 170 -10.18 -8.31 17.31
N GLN A 171 -11.26 -7.53 17.30
CA GLN A 171 -12.20 -7.34 18.39
C GLN A 171 -13.61 -7.20 17.81
N PRO A 172 -14.65 -7.58 18.57
CA PRO A 172 -16.04 -7.40 18.14
C PRO A 172 -16.33 -5.95 17.76
N LEU A 173 -17.04 -5.75 16.65
CA LEU A 173 -17.45 -4.42 16.22
C LEU A 173 -18.68 -3.98 17.01
N ASP A 174 -18.72 -2.71 17.42
CA ASP A 174 -19.93 -2.10 17.96
C ASP A 174 -20.87 -1.64 16.82
N ALA A 175 -22.11 -1.26 17.18
CA ALA A 175 -23.13 -0.88 16.20
C ALA A 175 -22.70 0.26 15.26
N GLN A 176 -21.96 1.25 15.77
CA GLN A 176 -21.47 2.35 14.94
C GLN A 176 -20.38 1.91 13.97
N SER A 177 -19.41 1.10 14.43
CA SER A 177 -18.36 0.53 13.56
C SER A 177 -18.96 -0.35 12.47
N ARG A 178 -19.99 -1.15 12.78
CA ARG A 178 -20.67 -2.00 11.79
C ARG A 178 -21.30 -1.18 10.67
N GLY A 179 -22.05 -0.13 11.01
CA GLY A 179 -22.66 0.75 10.02
C GLY A 179 -21.61 1.46 9.17
N ILE A 180 -20.55 1.99 9.79
CA ILE A 180 -19.45 2.65 9.06
C ILE A 180 -18.72 1.67 8.13
N LEU A 181 -18.47 0.44 8.59
CA LEU A 181 -17.84 -0.59 7.77
C LEU A 181 -18.74 -0.95 6.58
N MET A 182 -20.04 -1.11 6.81
CA MET A 182 -21.00 -1.38 5.73
C MET A 182 -20.97 -0.29 4.67
N ASP A 183 -21.04 0.99 5.08
CA ASP A 183 -20.97 2.13 4.16
C ASP A 183 -19.69 2.08 3.29
N ILE A 184 -18.53 1.84 3.90
CA ILE A 184 -17.25 1.75 3.19
C ILE A 184 -17.24 0.59 2.19
N ILE A 185 -17.71 -0.58 2.60
CA ILE A 185 -17.67 -1.79 1.77
C ILE A 185 -18.66 -1.69 0.62
N GLU A 186 -19.85 -1.12 0.85
CA GLU A 186 -20.85 -0.86 -0.17
C GLU A 186 -20.35 0.13 -1.23
N ASP A 187 -19.73 1.24 -0.81
CA ASP A 187 -19.20 2.25 -1.74
C ASP A 187 -18.08 1.69 -2.63
N ARG A 188 -17.31 0.72 -2.13
CA ARG A 188 -16.13 0.17 -2.80
C ARG A 188 -16.41 -1.10 -3.60
N HIS A 189 -17.42 -1.88 -3.23
CA HIS A 189 -17.73 -3.17 -3.83
C HIS A 189 -17.84 -3.06 -5.36
N GLN A 190 -17.06 -3.89 -6.08
CA GLN A 190 -16.94 -3.92 -7.55
C GLN A 190 -16.53 -2.60 -8.22
N ARG A 191 -16.04 -1.62 -7.45
CA ARG A 191 -15.56 -0.32 -7.95
C ARG A 191 -14.09 -0.05 -7.62
N ARG A 192 -13.63 -0.51 -6.46
CA ARG A 192 -12.26 -0.32 -5.94
C ARG A 192 -11.87 -1.50 -5.07
N SER A 193 -10.58 -1.84 -5.04
CA SER A 193 -10.09 -3.00 -4.30
C SER A 193 -9.85 -2.72 -2.82
N THR A 194 -10.20 -3.67 -1.98
CA THR A 194 -9.91 -3.67 -0.55
C THR A 194 -9.02 -4.86 -0.23
N MET A 195 -7.88 -4.57 0.41
CA MET A 195 -6.99 -5.57 0.96
C MET A 195 -7.18 -5.63 2.46
N ILE A 196 -7.38 -6.82 3.00
CA ILE A 196 -7.66 -7.04 4.40
C ILE A 196 -6.59 -7.95 4.98
N THR A 197 -6.02 -7.56 6.11
CA THR A 197 -5.23 -8.48 6.93
C THR A 197 -6.03 -8.85 8.18
N SER A 198 -6.02 -10.13 8.56
CA SER A 198 -6.64 -10.56 9.81
C SER A 198 -5.89 -11.73 10.43
N GLN A 199 -5.91 -11.81 11.75
CA GLN A 199 -5.51 -13.04 12.44
C GLN A 199 -6.69 -13.97 12.71
N ILE A 200 -7.92 -13.46 12.53
CA ILE A 200 -9.14 -14.26 12.67
C ILE A 200 -9.43 -14.91 11.33
N PRO A 201 -9.64 -16.24 11.28
CA PRO A 201 -10.08 -16.93 10.08
C PRO A 201 -11.37 -16.33 9.53
N VAL A 202 -11.51 -16.28 8.20
CA VAL A 202 -12.68 -15.66 7.54
C VAL A 202 -14.01 -16.26 8.00
N LYS A 203 -14.03 -17.58 8.29
CA LYS A 203 -15.21 -18.29 8.79
C LYS A 203 -15.75 -17.73 10.12
N ASP A 204 -14.89 -17.12 10.93
CA ASP A 204 -15.24 -16.59 12.25
C ASP A 204 -15.57 -15.09 12.19
N TRP A 205 -15.42 -14.44 11.02
CA TRP A 205 -15.71 -13.00 10.87
C TRP A 205 -17.18 -12.68 11.06
N TYR A 206 -18.09 -13.61 10.73
CA TYR A 206 -19.53 -13.42 10.92
C TYR A 206 -19.86 -13.06 12.38
N ASP A 207 -19.30 -13.82 13.33
CA ASP A 207 -19.52 -13.63 14.76
C ASP A 207 -18.85 -12.35 15.28
N VAL A 208 -17.66 -12.03 14.77
CA VAL A 208 -16.91 -10.84 15.20
C VAL A 208 -17.52 -9.54 14.67
N ILE A 209 -18.00 -9.54 13.42
CA ILE A 209 -18.76 -8.42 12.88
C ILE A 209 -20.03 -8.29 13.71
N GLY A 210 -20.79 -9.37 13.86
CA GLY A 210 -22.04 -9.41 14.59
C GLY A 210 -23.16 -8.60 13.93
N GLU A 211 -24.38 -8.79 14.41
CA GLU A 211 -25.62 -8.41 13.69
C GLU A 211 -25.74 -9.15 12.35
N LYS A 212 -26.74 -10.03 12.27
CA LYS A 212 -26.88 -11.00 11.18
C LYS A 212 -26.89 -10.34 9.80
N THR A 213 -27.66 -9.27 9.64
CA THR A 213 -27.91 -8.64 8.35
C THR A 213 -26.65 -7.96 7.79
N ILE A 214 -25.93 -7.22 8.63
CA ILE A 214 -24.69 -6.53 8.28
C ILE A 214 -23.57 -7.54 8.07
N ALA A 215 -23.44 -8.55 8.94
CA ALA A 215 -22.43 -9.58 8.78
C ALA A 215 -22.59 -10.33 7.45
N ASP A 216 -23.81 -10.77 7.11
CA ASP A 216 -24.11 -11.38 5.81
C ASP A 216 -23.75 -10.43 4.65
N ALA A 217 -24.19 -9.18 4.72
CA ALA A 217 -23.97 -8.20 3.65
C ALA A 217 -22.49 -7.86 3.42
N VAL A 218 -21.70 -7.74 4.49
CA VAL A 218 -20.27 -7.44 4.43
C VAL A 218 -19.49 -8.64 3.92
N LEU A 219 -19.78 -9.84 4.42
CA LEU A 219 -19.10 -11.06 3.96
C LEU A 219 -19.43 -11.36 2.51
N ASP A 220 -20.68 -11.20 2.09
CA ASP A 220 -21.09 -11.42 0.70
C ASP A 220 -20.24 -10.59 -0.27
N ARG A 221 -20.02 -9.31 0.05
CA ARG A 221 -19.27 -8.36 -0.80
C ARG A 221 -17.75 -8.57 -0.80
N ILE A 222 -17.15 -8.86 0.36
CA ILE A 222 -15.69 -8.95 0.48
C ILE A 222 -15.19 -10.37 0.20
N VAL A 223 -15.95 -11.39 0.61
CA VAL A 223 -15.44 -12.75 0.70
C VAL A 223 -15.63 -13.52 -0.61
N HIS A 224 -16.75 -13.34 -1.32
CA HIS A 224 -17.07 -14.16 -2.50
C HIS A 224 -16.09 -14.00 -3.68
N HIS A 225 -15.53 -12.81 -3.88
CA HIS A 225 -14.66 -12.52 -5.03
C HIS A 225 -13.22 -12.18 -4.62
N SER A 226 -12.84 -12.46 -3.37
CA SER A 226 -11.49 -12.17 -2.89
C SER A 226 -10.47 -13.24 -3.28
N LEU A 227 -9.29 -12.76 -3.66
CA LEU A 227 -8.09 -13.56 -3.63
C LEU A 227 -7.70 -13.83 -2.17
N ARG A 228 -7.06 -14.98 -1.89
CA ARG A 228 -6.68 -15.35 -0.53
C ARG A 228 -5.22 -15.78 -0.43
N VAL A 229 -4.58 -15.30 0.62
CA VAL A 229 -3.24 -15.72 1.07
C VAL A 229 -3.36 -16.10 2.53
N GLU A 230 -3.11 -17.36 2.85
CA GLU A 230 -3.14 -17.85 4.23
C GLU A 230 -1.71 -18.13 4.71
N LEU A 231 -1.27 -17.33 5.69
CA LEU A 231 0.05 -17.47 6.28
C LEU A 231 0.01 -18.29 7.57
N PHE A 232 0.97 -19.18 7.75
CA PHE A 232 1.09 -20.00 8.95
C PHE A 232 2.53 -20.02 9.47
N GLY A 233 2.78 -20.76 10.55
CA GLY A 233 4.10 -20.91 11.15
C GLY A 233 4.44 -19.86 12.22
N GLU A 234 5.71 -19.87 12.63
CA GLU A 234 6.19 -19.05 13.74
C GLU A 234 6.29 -17.55 13.40
N SER A 235 6.27 -16.73 14.45
CA SER A 235 6.50 -15.29 14.33
C SER A 235 7.89 -14.97 13.80
N ILE A 236 7.95 -14.25 12.69
CA ILE A 236 9.20 -13.73 12.07
C ILE A 236 9.97 -12.86 13.07
N ARG A 237 9.26 -12.10 13.92
CA ARG A 237 9.87 -11.24 14.94
C ARG A 237 10.66 -12.06 15.98
N LYS A 238 10.13 -13.23 16.38
CA LYS A 238 10.80 -14.14 17.31
C LYS A 238 12.01 -14.83 16.68
N ARG A 239 11.99 -15.04 15.35
CA ARG A 239 13.13 -15.62 14.63
C ARG A 239 14.29 -14.65 14.53
N LYS A 240 14.04 -13.38 14.17
CA LYS A 240 15.09 -12.34 14.15
C LYS A 240 15.77 -12.16 15.51
N SER A 241 15.00 -12.17 16.60
CA SER A 241 15.58 -12.08 17.96
C SER A 241 16.41 -13.32 18.33
N LYS A 242 16.03 -14.52 17.87
CA LYS A 242 16.83 -15.74 18.12
C LYS A 242 18.12 -15.75 17.31
N SER A 243 18.11 -15.27 16.06
CA SER A 243 19.34 -15.17 15.27
C SER A 243 20.31 -14.14 15.83
N GLU A 244 19.83 -12.97 16.27
CA GLU A 244 20.70 -11.95 16.88
C GLU A 244 21.37 -12.42 18.17
N ASN A 245 20.64 -13.16 19.02
CA ASN A 245 21.19 -13.72 20.26
C ASN A 245 22.08 -14.96 20.06
N ALA A 246 22.12 -15.56 18.87
CA ALA A 246 22.99 -16.71 18.58
C ALA A 246 24.39 -16.28 18.10
N TYR A 247 24.58 -15.00 17.78
CA TYR A 247 25.84 -14.41 17.31
C TYR A 247 26.37 -13.30 18.23
N GLY A 248 25.78 -13.12 19.42
CA GLY A 248 26.24 -12.20 20.47
C GLY A 248 26.65 -12.95 21.72
#